data_AF-A0AAV2W0V0-F1
#
_entry.id   AF-A0AAV2W0V0-F1
#
_cell.length_a   1.000
_cell.length_b   1.000
_cell.length_c   1.000
_cell.angle_alpha   90.00
_cell.angle_beta   90.00
_cell.angle_gamma   90.00
#
_symmetry.space_group_name_H-M   'P 1'
#
loop_
_entity.id
_entity.type
_entity.pdbx_description
1 polymer ?
#
loop_
_entity_poly.entity_id
_entity_poly.type
_entity_poly.pdbx_seq_one_letter_code
_entity_poly.pdbx_strand_id
1 'polypeptide(L)'
;MIGNTGFLREPSMAAVDFNGHRKPVWYASRDFFAPRLATIQPRTSEEYRETHSWEGVKVDADHLELIVLNDTNEPYKGSWAVNRVDFDGNVLATQQIDDVELDAASHKGFPLNEEIVDFGDANNELIVAVPSDDSFARVIYNPAEILTQELDAPADAFTTKAERTADGVELTVTANDYVRDLFCMVGKVDDKATVEEGLVSLLPGESVTFHIGTDYAGDPADFAAANVLRSANDLKRDF
;
A
#
# COMPACT_ATOMS: atom_id res chain seq x y z
N MET A 1 16.80 47.19 0.65
CA MET A 1 15.56 46.51 0.18
C MET A 1 15.94 45.67 -1.02
N ILE A 2 16.31 44.42 -0.77
CA ILE A 2 16.48 43.42 -1.82
C ILE A 2 15.27 42.50 -1.64
N GLY A 3 14.47 42.41 -2.69
CA GLY A 3 13.17 41.74 -2.66
C GLY A 3 13.30 40.28 -2.24
N ASN A 4 12.43 39.89 -1.32
CA ASN A 4 12.16 38.51 -0.97
C ASN A 4 11.49 37.84 -2.17
N THR A 5 12.28 37.40 -3.15
CA THR A 5 11.82 36.48 -4.18
C THR A 5 11.54 35.17 -3.47
N GLY A 6 10.25 34.82 -3.32
CA GLY A 6 9.82 33.56 -2.73
C GLY A 6 10.61 32.42 -3.36
N PHE A 7 11.33 31.67 -2.51
CA PHE A 7 11.95 30.42 -2.90
C PHE A 7 10.83 29.52 -3.42
N LEU A 8 10.81 29.33 -4.73
CA LEU A 8 9.89 28.43 -5.40
C LEU A 8 10.10 27.03 -4.83
N ARG A 9 9.01 26.31 -4.58
CA ARG A 9 9.03 24.90 -4.18
C ARG A 9 9.75 24.11 -5.27
N GLU A 10 11.03 23.82 -5.09
CA GLU A 10 11.80 23.06 -6.09
C GLU A 10 11.46 21.57 -5.99
N PRO A 11 11.24 20.88 -7.13
CA PRO A 11 11.05 19.44 -7.13
C PRO A 11 12.30 18.76 -6.58
N SER A 12 12.13 17.93 -5.55
CA SER A 12 13.21 17.19 -4.91
C SER A 12 12.81 15.75 -4.62
N MET A 13 13.80 14.85 -4.59
CA MET A 13 13.63 13.45 -4.20
C MET A 13 13.54 13.24 -2.68
N ALA A 14 13.43 14.31 -1.89
CA ALA A 14 13.37 14.20 -0.43
C ALA A 14 12.04 13.58 0.01
N ALA A 15 12.10 12.66 0.99
CA ALA A 15 10.91 12.07 1.62
C ALA A 15 10.13 13.07 2.48
N VAL A 16 10.79 14.12 2.96
CA VAL A 16 10.20 15.24 3.69
C VAL A 16 10.46 16.52 2.89
N ASP A 17 9.46 17.37 2.73
CA ASP A 17 9.61 18.65 2.03
C ASP A 17 10.28 19.73 2.90
N PHE A 18 10.52 20.90 2.31
CA PHE A 18 11.17 22.02 3.00
C PHE A 18 10.40 22.51 4.24
N ASN A 19 9.07 22.37 4.25
CA ASN A 19 8.22 22.77 5.36
C ASN A 19 8.09 21.67 6.43
N GLY A 20 8.78 20.53 6.25
CA GLY A 20 8.69 19.40 7.18
C GLY A 20 7.54 18.45 6.88
N HIS A 21 6.79 18.61 5.79
CA HIS A 21 5.72 17.68 5.45
C HIS A 21 6.28 16.37 4.90
N ARG A 22 5.80 15.27 5.48
CA ARG A 22 6.06 13.91 4.99
C ARG A 22 5.36 13.73 3.63
N LYS A 23 6.13 13.40 2.60
CA LYS A 23 5.62 13.03 1.27
C LYS A 23 5.22 11.55 1.26
N PRO A 24 4.45 11.07 0.27
CA PRO A 24 4.05 9.66 0.19
C PRO A 24 5.20 8.66 0.37
N VAL A 25 6.37 8.93 -0.23
CA VAL A 25 7.54 8.06 -0.11
C VAL A 25 8.05 7.90 1.33
N TRP A 26 7.80 8.87 2.22
CA TRP A 26 8.15 8.73 3.64
C TRP A 26 7.32 7.61 4.30
N TYR A 27 6.02 7.53 4.00
CA TYR A 27 5.13 6.49 4.56
C TYR A 27 5.48 5.12 3.98
N ALA A 28 5.67 5.03 2.67
CA ALA A 28 6.16 3.79 2.04
C ALA A 28 7.51 3.34 2.63
N SER A 29 8.41 4.28 2.93
CA SER A 29 9.71 3.97 3.54
C SER A 29 9.56 3.51 4.98
N ARG A 30 8.69 4.15 5.78
CA ARG A 30 8.39 3.73 7.15
C ARG A 30 7.92 2.27 7.17
N ASP A 31 7.02 1.91 6.27
CA ASP A 31 6.44 0.57 6.21
C ASP A 31 7.46 -0.44 5.66
N PHE A 32 8.27 -0.05 4.68
CA PHE A 32 9.37 -0.87 4.15
C PHE A 32 10.47 -1.16 5.19
N PHE A 33 10.73 -0.24 6.11
CA PHE A 33 11.70 -0.41 7.19
C PHE A 33 11.08 -0.99 8.48
N ALA A 34 9.89 -1.57 8.42
CA ALA A 34 9.32 -2.29 9.55
C ALA A 34 10.26 -3.45 9.98
N PRO A 35 10.40 -3.75 11.28
CA PRO A 35 11.29 -4.83 11.76
C PRO A 35 10.97 -6.21 11.16
N ARG A 36 9.72 -6.40 10.73
CA ARG A 36 9.20 -7.56 10.03
C ARG A 36 8.43 -7.07 8.81
N LEU A 37 8.77 -7.59 7.64
CA LEU A 37 8.19 -7.19 6.36
C LEU A 37 7.83 -8.45 5.57
N ALA A 38 6.69 -8.40 4.89
CA ALA A 38 6.34 -9.41 3.89
C ALA A 38 6.02 -8.73 2.56
N THR A 39 6.38 -9.38 1.45
CA THR A 39 6.06 -8.91 0.09
C THR A 39 5.79 -10.10 -0.82
N ILE A 40 4.99 -9.91 -1.86
CA ILE A 40 4.86 -10.91 -2.94
C ILE A 40 5.76 -10.46 -4.09
N GLN A 41 6.66 -11.34 -4.53
CA GLN A 41 7.71 -11.00 -5.50
C GLN A 41 7.82 -12.06 -6.60
N PRO A 42 8.11 -11.65 -7.85
CA PRO A 42 8.49 -12.58 -8.90
C PRO A 42 9.85 -13.22 -8.60
N ARG A 43 9.92 -14.54 -8.76
CA ARG A 43 11.10 -15.37 -8.51
C ARG A 43 11.36 -16.33 -9.67
N THR A 44 12.62 -16.76 -9.74
CA THR A 44 13.06 -17.75 -10.73
C THR A 44 13.42 -19.04 -9.99
N SER A 45 12.85 -20.17 -10.37
CA SER A 45 13.22 -21.47 -9.83
C SER A 45 14.62 -21.91 -10.30
N GLU A 46 15.28 -22.82 -9.57
CA GLU A 46 16.56 -23.38 -10.02
C GLU A 46 16.38 -24.18 -11.33
N GLU A 47 15.32 -24.98 -11.43
CA GLU A 47 14.98 -25.74 -12.65
C GLU A 47 14.80 -24.83 -13.88
N TYR A 48 14.12 -23.70 -13.72
CA TYR A 48 13.94 -22.76 -14.82
C TYR A 48 15.27 -22.09 -15.21
N ARG A 49 16.11 -21.72 -14.24
CA ARG A 49 17.46 -21.18 -14.54
C ARG A 49 18.31 -22.17 -15.30
N GLU A 50 18.30 -23.45 -14.93
CA GLU A 50 19.11 -24.48 -15.60
C GLU A 50 18.80 -24.60 -17.09
N THR A 51 17.54 -24.37 -17.47
CA THR A 51 17.04 -24.56 -18.84
C THR A 51 16.94 -23.25 -19.64
N HIS A 52 16.92 -22.09 -18.97
CA HIS A 52 16.70 -20.78 -19.59
C HIS A 52 17.84 -19.76 -19.35
N SER A 53 18.95 -20.16 -18.73
CA SER A 53 20.13 -19.31 -18.54
C SER A 53 21.05 -19.33 -19.77
N TRP A 54 21.12 -18.20 -20.46
CA TRP A 54 22.01 -17.96 -21.60
C TRP A 54 23.00 -16.83 -21.30
N GLU A 55 24.23 -16.92 -21.81
CA GLU A 55 25.26 -15.89 -21.57
C GLU A 55 24.77 -14.51 -22.02
N GLY A 56 24.81 -13.53 -21.10
CA GLY A 56 24.39 -12.16 -21.34
C GLY A 56 22.87 -11.92 -21.31
N VAL A 57 22.05 -12.94 -21.04
CA VAL A 57 20.59 -12.81 -20.94
C VAL A 57 20.14 -13.01 -19.50
N LYS A 58 19.42 -12.03 -18.94
CA LYS A 58 18.79 -12.18 -17.63
C LYS A 58 17.67 -13.21 -17.74
N VAL A 59 17.66 -14.18 -16.84
CA VAL A 59 16.58 -15.16 -16.75
C VAL A 59 15.34 -14.49 -16.16
N ASP A 60 14.20 -14.67 -16.82
CA ASP A 60 12.92 -14.18 -16.33
C ASP A 60 12.47 -14.92 -15.06
N ALA A 61 11.49 -14.34 -14.38
CA ALA A 61 10.81 -15.01 -13.28
C ALA A 61 9.75 -15.97 -13.83
N ASP A 62 9.59 -17.13 -13.21
CA ASP A 62 8.64 -18.17 -13.61
C ASP A 62 7.50 -18.36 -12.61
N HIS A 63 7.59 -17.77 -11.41
CA HIS A 63 6.55 -17.85 -10.39
C HIS A 63 6.55 -16.65 -9.44
N LEU A 64 5.51 -16.54 -8.61
CA LEU A 64 5.44 -15.61 -7.47
C LEU A 64 5.70 -16.35 -6.16
N GLU A 65 6.37 -15.68 -5.23
CA GLU A 65 6.52 -16.13 -3.85
C GLU A 65 6.06 -15.05 -2.87
N LEU A 66 5.42 -15.47 -1.77
CA LEU A 66 5.36 -14.65 -0.56
C LEU A 66 6.73 -14.70 0.12
N ILE A 67 7.42 -13.57 0.16
CA ILE A 67 8.70 -13.38 0.82
C ILE A 67 8.43 -12.80 2.20
N VAL A 68 8.77 -13.55 3.25
CA VAL A 68 8.62 -13.14 4.65
C VAL A 68 10.01 -12.86 5.22
N LEU A 69 10.22 -11.66 5.74
CA LEU A 69 11.50 -11.15 6.24
C LEU A 69 11.38 -10.77 7.71
N ASN A 70 12.32 -11.25 8.52
CA ASN A 70 12.46 -10.95 9.94
C ASN A 70 13.83 -10.32 10.20
N ASP A 71 13.87 -9.00 10.38
CA ASP A 71 15.10 -8.25 10.71
C ASP A 71 15.29 -8.07 12.23
N THR A 72 14.50 -8.79 13.03
CA THR A 72 14.64 -8.80 14.49
C THR A 72 15.69 -9.82 14.94
N ASN A 73 16.12 -9.70 16.20
CA ASN A 73 17.00 -10.67 16.85
C ASN A 73 16.24 -11.86 17.49
N GLU A 74 14.93 -11.96 17.28
CA GLU A 74 14.08 -13.02 17.81
C GLU A 74 13.52 -13.87 16.67
N PRO A 75 13.47 -15.21 16.82
CA PRO A 75 12.83 -16.06 15.82
C PRO A 75 11.33 -15.78 15.74
N TYR A 76 10.72 -16.14 14.61
CA TYR A 76 9.28 -16.04 14.39
C TYR A 76 8.71 -17.41 13.98
N LYS A 77 7.50 -17.71 14.47
CA LYS A 77 6.68 -18.83 14.03
C LYS A 77 5.24 -18.38 13.88
N GLY A 78 4.62 -18.65 12.74
CA GLY A 78 3.21 -18.37 12.50
C GLY A 78 2.69 -19.02 11.23
N SER A 79 1.59 -18.50 10.69
CA SER A 79 0.97 -18.99 9.46
C SER A 79 0.42 -17.82 8.63
N TRP A 80 0.14 -18.07 7.36
CA TRP A 80 -0.40 -17.07 6.44
C TRP A 80 -1.55 -17.64 5.62
N ALA A 81 -2.61 -16.84 5.47
CA ALA A 81 -3.65 -17.08 4.48
C ALA A 81 -3.41 -16.17 3.27
N VAL A 82 -3.19 -16.76 2.10
CA VAL A 82 -3.04 -16.04 0.83
C VAL A 82 -4.30 -16.24 0.02
N ASN A 83 -5.00 -15.15 -0.28
CA ASN A 83 -6.25 -15.17 -1.01
C ASN A 83 -6.09 -14.43 -2.34
N ARG A 84 -6.58 -15.04 -3.41
CA ARG A 84 -6.90 -14.29 -4.63
C ARG A 84 -8.31 -13.76 -4.50
N VAL A 85 -8.49 -12.47 -4.66
CA VAL A 85 -9.78 -11.78 -4.48
C VAL A 85 -10.07 -10.89 -5.68
N ASP A 86 -11.34 -10.66 -5.98
CA ASP A 86 -11.74 -9.57 -6.87
C ASP A 86 -11.88 -8.24 -6.12
N PHE A 87 -12.06 -7.14 -6.84
CA PHE A 87 -12.25 -5.82 -6.21
C PHE A 87 -13.55 -5.70 -5.43
N ASP A 88 -14.57 -6.52 -5.72
CA ASP A 88 -15.81 -6.65 -4.93
C ASP A 88 -15.57 -7.37 -3.56
N GLY A 89 -14.37 -7.91 -3.34
CA GLY A 89 -13.97 -8.57 -2.09
C GLY A 89 -14.34 -10.05 -2.03
N ASN A 90 -14.79 -10.66 -3.12
CA ASN A 90 -15.04 -12.09 -3.19
C ASN A 90 -13.72 -12.85 -3.23
N VAL A 91 -13.61 -13.90 -2.42
CA VAL A 91 -12.45 -14.80 -2.45
C VAL A 91 -12.63 -15.82 -3.57
N LEU A 92 -11.73 -15.77 -4.55
CA LEU A 92 -11.73 -16.64 -5.72
C LEU A 92 -10.90 -17.91 -5.49
N ALA A 93 -9.82 -17.80 -4.70
CA ALA A 93 -8.97 -18.92 -4.31
C ALA A 93 -8.24 -18.62 -2.99
N THR A 94 -7.87 -19.67 -2.26
CA THR A 94 -7.15 -19.57 -0.98
C THR A 94 -6.03 -20.60 -0.90
N GLN A 95 -4.86 -20.17 -0.47
CA GLN A 95 -3.73 -21.00 -0.10
C GLN A 95 -3.39 -20.74 1.37
N GLN A 96 -3.29 -21.81 2.15
CA GLN A 96 -2.76 -21.75 3.50
C GLN A 96 -1.27 -22.09 3.48
N ILE A 97 -0.47 -21.27 4.15
CA ILE A 97 0.96 -21.51 4.38
C ILE A 97 1.13 -21.69 5.89
N ASP A 98 1.12 -22.96 6.30
CA ASP A 98 1.32 -23.37 7.67
C ASP A 98 2.82 -23.39 8.02
N ASP A 99 3.13 -23.34 9.32
CA ASP A 99 4.50 -23.49 9.86
C ASP A 99 5.55 -22.57 9.21
N VAL A 100 5.21 -21.28 9.07
CA VAL A 100 6.17 -20.24 8.67
C VAL A 100 7.13 -19.99 9.83
N GLU A 101 8.32 -20.56 9.72
CA GLU A 101 9.42 -20.40 10.68
C GLU A 101 10.56 -19.58 10.08
N LEU A 102 11.02 -18.59 10.84
CA LEU A 102 12.15 -17.72 10.52
C LEU A 102 13.08 -17.62 11.72
N ASP A 103 14.37 -17.74 11.48
CA ASP A 103 15.39 -17.39 12.45
C ASP A 103 15.49 -15.87 12.63
N ALA A 104 16.25 -15.44 13.63
CA ALA A 104 16.67 -14.05 13.77
C ALA A 104 17.44 -13.58 12.51
N ALA A 105 17.18 -12.34 12.06
CA ALA A 105 17.81 -11.73 10.89
C ALA A 105 17.79 -12.63 9.64
N SER A 106 16.62 -13.14 9.27
CA SER A 106 16.43 -14.09 8.17
C SER A 106 15.24 -13.75 7.29
N HIS A 107 15.15 -14.40 6.13
CA HIS A 107 13.97 -14.35 5.28
C HIS A 107 13.74 -15.70 4.62
N LYS A 108 12.50 -15.95 4.20
CA LYS A 108 12.11 -17.16 3.48
C LYS A 108 11.05 -16.84 2.42
N GLY A 109 11.17 -17.48 1.27
CA GLY A 109 10.19 -17.44 0.20
C GLY A 109 9.27 -18.64 0.26
N PHE A 110 8.00 -18.42 -0.04
CA PHE A 110 6.96 -19.44 -0.11
C PHE A 110 6.26 -19.33 -1.47
N PRO A 111 6.45 -20.30 -2.38
CA PRO A 111 5.79 -20.31 -3.69
C PRO A 111 4.27 -20.24 -3.57
N LEU A 112 3.68 -19.40 -4.41
CA LEU A 112 2.23 -19.29 -4.54
C LEU A 112 1.73 -20.31 -5.57
N ASN A 113 0.63 -20.98 -5.23
CA ASN A 113 0.02 -21.99 -6.09
C ASN A 113 -0.57 -21.37 -7.36
N GLU A 114 -0.71 -22.16 -8.44
CA GLU A 114 -1.32 -21.72 -9.70
C GLU A 114 -2.71 -21.12 -9.47
N GLU A 115 -3.54 -21.71 -8.61
CA GLU A 115 -4.88 -21.19 -8.26
C GLU A 115 -4.87 -19.77 -7.68
N ILE A 116 -3.75 -19.32 -7.10
CA ILE A 116 -3.58 -17.96 -6.57
C ILE A 116 -3.11 -16.98 -7.65
N VAL A 117 -2.36 -17.44 -8.65
CA VAL A 117 -1.69 -16.56 -9.63
C VAL A 117 -2.27 -16.62 -11.05
N ASP A 118 -3.18 -17.56 -11.33
CA ASP A 118 -3.83 -17.76 -12.64
C ASP A 118 -5.05 -16.84 -12.82
N PHE A 119 -4.83 -15.52 -12.74
CA PHE A 119 -5.90 -14.51 -12.70
C PHE A 119 -6.91 -14.66 -13.86
N GLY A 120 -8.20 -14.61 -13.54
CA GLY A 120 -9.25 -14.57 -14.55
C GLY A 120 -9.27 -13.22 -15.27
N ASP A 121 -9.24 -12.14 -14.48
CA ASP A 121 -9.01 -10.78 -14.93
C ASP A 121 -8.03 -10.05 -13.99
N ALA A 122 -6.76 -9.96 -14.40
CA ALA A 122 -5.73 -9.29 -13.62
C ALA A 122 -6.00 -7.79 -13.39
N ASN A 123 -6.90 -7.15 -14.16
CA ASN A 123 -7.23 -5.75 -13.93
C ASN A 123 -8.26 -5.55 -12.80
N ASN A 124 -8.98 -6.61 -12.40
CA ASN A 124 -10.01 -6.58 -11.36
C ASN A 124 -9.73 -7.55 -10.19
N GLU A 125 -8.55 -8.16 -10.16
CA GLU A 125 -8.16 -9.13 -9.14
C GLU A 125 -6.89 -8.70 -8.39
N LEU A 126 -6.75 -9.17 -7.15
CA LEU A 126 -5.62 -8.95 -6.26
C LEU A 126 -5.17 -10.27 -5.63
N ILE A 127 -3.94 -10.31 -5.14
CA ILE A 127 -3.55 -11.28 -4.11
C ILE A 127 -3.42 -10.55 -2.78
N VAL A 128 -4.08 -11.06 -1.75
CA VAL A 128 -4.03 -10.55 -0.38
C VAL A 128 -3.46 -11.64 0.53
N ALA A 129 -2.28 -11.41 1.09
CA ALA A 129 -1.68 -12.30 2.09
C ALA A 129 -1.87 -11.70 3.49
N VAL A 130 -2.48 -12.47 4.39
CA VAL A 130 -2.80 -12.06 5.76
C VAL A 130 -2.05 -12.96 6.74
N PRO A 131 -1.23 -12.40 7.65
CA PRO A 131 -0.58 -13.17 8.71
C PRO A 131 -1.60 -13.60 9.77
N SER A 132 -1.30 -14.69 10.48
CA SER A 132 -2.16 -15.17 11.58
C SER A 132 -2.12 -14.32 12.85
N ASP A 133 -1.20 -13.37 12.94
CA ASP A 133 -1.04 -12.43 14.06
C ASP A 133 -0.57 -11.05 13.56
N ASP A 134 -0.44 -10.09 14.48
CA ASP A 134 -0.08 -8.70 14.16
C ASP A 134 1.45 -8.47 14.01
N SER A 135 2.25 -9.53 13.89
CA SER A 135 3.71 -9.41 13.72
C SER A 135 4.10 -8.83 12.35
N PHE A 136 3.21 -8.92 11.37
CA PHE A 136 3.40 -8.42 10.02
C PHE A 136 2.18 -7.61 9.61
N ALA A 137 2.39 -6.63 8.72
CA ALA A 137 1.28 -6.07 7.97
C ALA A 137 0.77 -7.07 6.93
N ARG A 138 -0.49 -6.95 6.52
CA ARG A 138 -1.00 -7.63 5.33
C ARG A 138 -0.23 -7.20 4.09
N VAL A 139 -0.18 -8.09 3.09
CA VAL A 139 0.40 -7.80 1.77
C VAL A 139 -0.71 -7.76 0.75
N ILE A 140 -0.74 -6.71 -0.08
CA ILE A 140 -1.60 -6.64 -1.26
C ILE A 140 -0.70 -6.59 -2.50
N TYR A 141 -0.90 -7.53 -3.41
CA TYR A 141 -0.22 -7.58 -4.70
C TYR A 141 -1.22 -7.25 -5.80
N ASN A 142 -0.87 -6.26 -6.61
CA ASN A 142 -1.65 -5.80 -7.76
C ASN A 142 -1.00 -6.41 -9.02
N PRO A 143 -1.66 -7.35 -9.71
CA PRO A 143 -1.06 -8.07 -10.84
C PRO A 143 -1.02 -7.25 -12.14
N ALA A 144 -1.83 -6.19 -12.24
CA ALA A 144 -1.85 -5.27 -13.36
C ALA A 144 -1.25 -3.90 -13.03
N GLU A 145 -0.80 -3.21 -14.07
CA GLU A 145 -0.38 -1.82 -13.99
C GLU A 145 -1.54 -0.92 -13.57
N ILE A 146 -1.25 0.09 -12.76
CA ILE A 146 -2.27 0.95 -12.14
C ILE A 146 -3.20 1.63 -13.16
N LEU A 147 -2.70 1.91 -14.37
CA LEU A 147 -3.47 2.55 -15.45
C LEU A 147 -4.48 1.61 -16.10
N THR A 148 -4.26 0.30 -16.03
CA THR A 148 -5.15 -0.71 -16.63
C THR A 148 -6.08 -1.33 -15.61
N GLN A 149 -5.75 -1.30 -14.32
CA GLN A 149 -6.63 -1.77 -13.25
C GLN A 149 -7.99 -1.08 -13.29
N GLU A 150 -9.06 -1.85 -13.07
CA GLU A 150 -10.47 -1.45 -13.13
C GLU A 150 -10.99 -0.73 -11.87
N LEU A 151 -10.14 -0.01 -11.15
CA LEU A 151 -10.50 0.84 -10.00
C LEU A 151 -11.67 1.79 -10.28
N ASP A 152 -12.68 1.80 -9.41
CA ASP A 152 -13.75 2.79 -9.44
C ASP A 152 -13.26 4.19 -9.08
N ALA A 153 -13.94 5.21 -9.62
CA ALA A 153 -13.63 6.61 -9.31
C ALA A 153 -13.85 6.88 -7.81
N PRO A 154 -13.12 7.82 -7.17
CA PRO A 154 -13.18 8.05 -5.73
C PRO A 154 -14.58 8.29 -5.16
N ALA A 155 -15.47 8.92 -5.94
CA ALA A 155 -16.84 9.21 -5.52
C ALA A 155 -17.71 7.95 -5.33
N ASP A 156 -17.36 6.87 -6.03
CA ASP A 156 -18.03 5.58 -5.97
C ASP A 156 -17.25 4.61 -5.06
N ALA A 157 -15.92 4.64 -5.13
CA ALA A 157 -15.03 3.73 -4.42
C ALA A 157 -15.03 3.91 -2.88
N PHE A 158 -15.28 5.10 -2.35
CA PHE A 158 -15.32 5.30 -0.90
C PHE A 158 -16.20 6.47 -0.45
N THR A 159 -16.51 6.47 0.85
CA THR A 159 -17.16 7.58 1.54
C THR A 159 -16.27 8.12 2.65
N THR A 160 -16.50 9.36 3.06
CA THR A 160 -15.71 10.03 4.10
C THR A 160 -16.60 10.64 5.18
N LYS A 161 -16.07 10.68 6.39
CA LYS A 161 -16.64 11.39 7.54
C LYS A 161 -15.51 12.10 8.27
N ALA A 162 -15.62 13.42 8.40
CA ALA A 162 -14.62 14.23 9.10
C ALA A 162 -15.23 14.85 10.36
N GLU A 163 -14.57 14.67 11.49
CA GLU A 163 -15.02 15.20 12.78
C GLU A 163 -13.89 15.96 13.47
N ARG A 164 -14.23 17.09 14.09
CA ARG A 164 -13.27 17.87 14.88
C ARG A 164 -13.02 17.18 16.20
N THR A 165 -11.75 17.10 16.59
CA THR A 165 -11.32 16.59 17.90
C THR A 165 -10.68 17.70 18.72
N ALA A 166 -10.20 17.37 19.92
CA ALA A 166 -9.49 18.34 20.78
C ALA A 166 -8.18 18.83 20.16
N ASP A 167 -7.50 17.94 19.43
CA ASP A 167 -6.13 18.15 18.93
C ASP A 167 -6.06 18.20 17.38
N GLY A 168 -7.22 18.26 16.70
CA GLY A 168 -7.30 18.41 15.24
C GLY A 168 -8.58 17.84 14.62
N VAL A 169 -8.42 16.91 13.68
CA VAL A 169 -9.50 16.29 12.89
C VAL A 169 -9.30 14.78 12.79
N GLU A 170 -10.37 14.01 12.98
CA GLU A 170 -10.45 12.60 12.59
C GLU A 170 -11.16 12.51 11.25
N LEU A 171 -10.49 11.96 10.24
CA LEU A 171 -11.04 11.71 8.91
C LEU A 171 -11.17 10.20 8.70
N THR A 172 -12.37 9.68 8.90
CA THR A 172 -12.70 8.28 8.59
C THR A 172 -13.04 8.14 7.11
N VAL A 173 -12.41 7.18 6.45
CA VAL A 173 -12.70 6.78 5.07
C VAL A 173 -13.16 5.33 5.08
N THR A 174 -14.28 5.04 4.44
CA THR A 174 -14.84 3.68 4.33
C THR A 174 -14.94 3.30 2.86
N ALA A 175 -14.31 2.19 2.51
CA ALA A 175 -14.27 1.64 1.17
C ALA A 175 -15.60 0.98 0.81
N ASN A 176 -16.17 1.35 -0.33
CA ASN A 176 -17.28 0.64 -0.98
C ASN A 176 -16.74 -0.38 -1.99
N ASP A 177 -15.59 -0.07 -2.61
CA ASP A 177 -14.82 -0.88 -3.56
C ASP A 177 -13.32 -0.83 -3.17
N TYR A 178 -12.44 -1.54 -3.87
CA TYR A 178 -10.99 -1.47 -3.64
C TYR A 178 -10.45 -0.04 -3.81
N VAL A 179 -9.92 0.50 -2.71
CA VAL A 179 -9.26 1.81 -2.68
C VAL A 179 -7.77 1.58 -2.58
N ARG A 180 -7.03 2.03 -3.59
CA ARG A 180 -5.58 1.82 -3.64
C ARG A 180 -4.83 3.08 -3.25
N ASP A 181 -3.88 2.95 -2.32
CA ASP A 181 -2.88 3.96 -1.97
C ASP A 181 -3.46 5.32 -1.50
N LEU A 182 -4.45 5.28 -0.61
CA LEU A 182 -5.12 6.47 -0.06
C LEU A 182 -4.15 7.36 0.73
N PHE A 183 -4.15 8.66 0.42
CA PHE A 183 -3.22 9.64 0.97
C PHE A 183 -3.90 11.00 1.16
N CYS A 184 -3.90 11.51 2.40
CA CYS A 184 -4.42 12.84 2.71
C CYS A 184 -3.28 13.88 2.67
N MET A 185 -3.32 14.78 1.68
CA MET A 185 -2.36 15.87 1.51
C MET A 185 -2.67 17.05 2.46
N VAL A 186 -2.65 16.80 3.78
CA VAL A 186 -3.09 17.72 4.83
C VAL A 186 -2.51 19.14 4.73
N GLY A 187 -1.25 19.26 4.27
CA GLY A 187 -0.54 20.51 4.01
C GLY A 187 -1.20 21.45 2.97
N LYS A 188 -2.24 20.99 2.26
CA LYS A 188 -3.05 21.83 1.36
C LYS A 188 -4.15 22.60 2.08
N VAL A 189 -4.60 22.12 3.24
CA VAL A 189 -5.62 22.76 4.07
C VAL A 189 -4.96 23.66 5.10
N ASP A 190 -3.94 23.15 5.80
CA ASP A 190 -3.16 23.86 6.81
C ASP A 190 -1.68 23.49 6.67
N ASP A 191 -0.81 24.50 6.59
CA ASP A 191 0.63 24.32 6.34
C ASP A 191 1.41 23.76 7.54
N LYS A 192 0.75 23.62 8.69
CA LYS A 192 1.29 22.96 9.89
C LYS A 192 0.63 21.62 10.18
N ALA A 193 -0.34 21.20 9.38
CA ALA A 193 -1.06 19.96 9.64
C ALA A 193 -0.16 18.74 9.46
N THR A 194 -0.34 17.76 10.35
CA THR A 194 0.35 16.48 10.29
C THR A 194 -0.66 15.34 10.18
N VAL A 195 -0.21 14.21 9.64
CA VAL A 195 -0.99 12.96 9.63
C VAL A 195 -0.04 11.80 9.89
N GLU A 196 -0.53 10.78 10.59
CA GLU A 196 0.28 9.62 10.98
C GLU A 196 0.24 8.51 9.94
N GLU A 197 -0.90 8.36 9.26
CA GLU A 197 -1.15 7.35 8.24
C GLU A 197 -1.02 7.93 6.82
N GLY A 198 -0.69 7.08 5.86
CA GLY A 198 -0.59 7.45 4.45
C GLY A 198 -0.31 6.22 3.58
N LEU A 199 -0.70 6.30 2.30
CA LEU A 199 -0.64 5.18 1.34
C LEU A 199 -1.39 3.94 1.82
N VAL A 200 -2.55 4.14 2.43
CA VAL A 200 -3.39 3.05 2.94
C VAL A 200 -4.24 2.51 1.81
N SER A 201 -4.13 1.22 1.50
CA SER A 201 -5.07 0.54 0.62
C SER A 201 -6.16 -0.15 1.44
N LEU A 202 -7.40 -0.15 0.97
CA LEU A 202 -8.58 -0.70 1.64
C LEU A 202 -9.33 -1.65 0.70
N LEU A 203 -9.71 -2.81 1.20
CA LEU A 203 -10.67 -3.69 0.54
C LEU A 203 -12.11 -3.22 0.82
N PRO A 204 -13.11 -3.66 0.05
CA PRO A 204 -14.50 -3.29 0.29
C PRO A 204 -14.96 -3.55 1.72
N GLY A 205 -15.68 -2.58 2.29
CA GLY A 205 -16.18 -2.63 3.66
C GLY A 205 -15.15 -2.29 4.74
N GLU A 206 -13.86 -2.13 4.38
CA GLU A 206 -12.84 -1.70 5.32
C GLU A 206 -12.84 -0.19 5.52
N SER A 207 -12.32 0.24 6.67
CA SER A 207 -12.18 1.65 7.01
C SER A 207 -10.80 1.97 7.56
N VAL A 208 -10.36 3.21 7.35
CA VAL A 208 -9.24 3.82 8.06
C VAL A 208 -9.67 5.15 8.63
N THR A 209 -9.14 5.52 9.79
CA THR A 209 -9.29 6.88 10.33
C THR A 209 -7.92 7.55 10.34
N PHE A 210 -7.78 8.61 9.55
CA PHE A 210 -6.60 9.46 9.58
C PHE A 210 -6.70 10.41 10.77
N HIS A 211 -5.67 10.41 11.60
CA HIS A 211 -5.54 11.33 12.72
C HIS A 211 -4.75 12.56 12.26
N ILE A 212 -5.46 13.67 12.06
CA ILE A 212 -4.88 14.89 11.51
C ILE A 212 -4.67 15.88 12.65
N GLY A 213 -3.41 16.11 13.02
CA GLY A 213 -3.03 17.13 14.00
C GLY A 213 -3.01 18.51 13.36
N THR A 214 -3.81 19.46 13.84
CA THR A 214 -3.94 20.79 13.23
C THR A 214 -4.66 21.79 14.16
N ASP A 215 -4.29 23.07 14.07
CA ASP A 215 -5.02 24.19 14.69
C ASP A 215 -6.08 24.81 13.73
N TYR A 216 -6.27 24.22 12.56
CA TYR A 216 -7.19 24.72 11.53
C TYR A 216 -8.63 24.81 12.05
N ALA A 217 -9.20 26.02 12.05
CA ALA A 217 -10.52 26.31 12.61
C ALA A 217 -11.68 26.27 11.58
N GLY A 218 -11.40 25.91 10.32
CA GLY A 218 -12.42 25.79 9.26
C GLY A 218 -13.23 24.50 9.33
N ASP A 219 -13.77 24.07 8.19
CA ASP A 219 -14.60 22.87 8.12
C ASP A 219 -13.72 21.61 8.11
N PRO A 220 -13.89 20.65 9.02
CA PRO A 220 -13.17 19.36 8.95
C PRO A 220 -13.30 18.65 7.59
N ALA A 221 -14.41 18.85 6.87
CA ALA A 221 -14.61 18.26 5.55
C ALA A 221 -13.62 18.78 4.49
N ASP A 222 -12.92 19.89 4.73
CA ASP A 222 -11.88 20.39 3.82
C ASP A 222 -10.73 19.38 3.64
N PHE A 223 -10.47 18.53 4.64
CA PHE A 223 -9.49 17.44 4.54
C PHE A 223 -9.96 16.26 3.67
N ALA A 224 -11.26 16.15 3.41
CA ALA A 224 -11.86 15.15 2.53
C ALA A 224 -12.03 15.65 1.09
N ALA A 225 -11.68 16.90 0.79
CA ALA A 225 -11.84 17.46 -0.55
C ALA A 225 -11.02 16.66 -1.58
N ALA A 226 -11.54 16.52 -2.82
CA ALA A 226 -10.94 15.70 -3.87
C ALA A 226 -9.52 16.12 -4.31
N ASN A 227 -9.11 17.35 -4.02
CA ASN A 227 -7.74 17.80 -4.25
C ASN A 227 -6.81 17.57 -3.04
N VAL A 228 -7.33 17.13 -1.90
CA VAL A 228 -6.62 16.89 -0.63
C VAL A 228 -6.52 15.39 -0.34
N LEU A 229 -7.65 14.67 -0.29
CA LEU A 229 -7.69 13.23 -0.14
C LEU A 229 -7.57 12.59 -1.53
N ARG A 230 -6.45 11.89 -1.77
CA ARG A 230 -6.07 11.34 -3.07
C ARG A 230 -5.83 9.85 -2.97
N SER A 231 -5.99 9.15 -4.08
CA SER A 231 -5.72 7.71 -4.21
C SER A 231 -5.31 7.38 -5.64
N ALA A 232 -4.88 6.15 -5.88
CA ALA A 232 -4.69 5.61 -7.22
C ALA A 232 -5.97 5.68 -8.06
N ASN A 233 -7.14 5.56 -7.42
CA ASN A 233 -8.46 5.64 -8.04
C ASN A 233 -8.70 6.99 -8.76
N ASP A 234 -7.93 8.04 -8.48
CA ASP A 234 -7.99 9.33 -9.18
C ASP A 234 -7.46 9.28 -10.63
N LEU A 235 -6.71 8.25 -10.99
CA LEU A 235 -6.09 8.16 -12.31
C LEU A 235 -7.17 7.94 -13.38
N LYS A 236 -7.32 8.94 -14.26
CA LYS A 236 -8.26 8.86 -15.38
C LYS A 236 -7.71 7.94 -16.46
N ARG A 237 -8.55 7.01 -16.91
CA ARG A 237 -8.30 6.21 -18.10
C ARG A 237 -8.79 6.99 -19.32
N ASP A 238 -7.89 7.32 -20.23
CA ASP A 238 -8.27 7.74 -21.58
C ASP A 238 -8.33 6.45 -22.42
N PHE A 239 -9.54 5.94 -22.67
CA PHE A 239 -9.77 4.89 -23.67
C PHE A 239 -10.42 5.50 -24.91
#